data_AF-A0A2Z4GAW2-F1
#
_entry.id   AF-A0A2Z4GAW2-F1
#
_cell.length_a   1.000
_cell.length_b   1.000
_cell.length_c   1.000
_cell.angle_alpha   90.00
_cell.angle_beta   90.00
_cell.angle_gamma   90.00
#
_symmetry.space_group_name_H-M   'P 1'
#
loop_
_entity.id
_entity.type
_entity.pdbx_description
1 polymer ?
#
loop_
_entity_poly.entity_id
_entity_poly.type
_entity_poly.pdbx_seq_one_letter_code
_entity_poly.pdbx_strand_id
1 'polypeptide(L)'
;MKKRKKNKVRAEIKTLNELKNQEPVYLNDWEESEKIGLLAAFEDIHITKENYEATEAPPHQDESHWSAMKYMMDSTLRKYKNVNILFASSSRNGYNGYAWVLFEENGKLYEVNGIYASIYGLSEQWNKEPVVLIELQNRLEKGTFGTSWNQENVFAAELKAFLGL
;
A
#
# COMPACT_ATOMS: atom_id res chain seq x y z
N MET A 1 5.24 -49.84 14.59
CA MET A 1 5.14 -48.37 14.84
C MET A 1 4.61 -47.67 13.58
N LYS A 2 3.31 -47.34 13.51
CA LYS A 2 2.73 -46.61 12.36
C LYS A 2 2.95 -45.10 12.59
N LYS A 3 3.80 -44.47 11.78
CA LYS A 3 3.98 -43.01 11.77
C LYS A 3 2.67 -42.36 11.34
N ARG A 4 1.96 -41.68 12.24
CA ARG A 4 0.86 -40.78 11.91
C ARG A 4 1.43 -39.63 11.08
N LYS A 5 1.15 -39.58 9.78
CA LYS A 5 1.35 -38.38 8.97
C LYS A 5 0.45 -37.30 9.56
N LYS A 6 1.04 -36.25 10.15
CA LYS A 6 0.30 -35.03 10.47
C LYS A 6 -0.15 -34.44 9.13
N ASN A 7 -1.45 -34.50 8.85
CA ASN A 7 -2.03 -33.71 7.77
C ASN A 7 -1.81 -32.25 8.16
N LYS A 8 -0.82 -31.60 7.53
CA LYS A 8 -0.65 -30.16 7.60
C LYS A 8 -1.83 -29.58 6.82
N VAL A 9 -2.87 -29.17 7.54
CA VAL A 9 -3.94 -28.35 6.96
C VAL A 9 -3.22 -27.16 6.32
N ARG A 10 -3.30 -27.02 4.99
CA ARG A 10 -2.82 -25.79 4.34
C ARG A 10 -3.69 -24.67 4.89
N ALA A 11 -3.06 -23.58 5.35
CA ALA A 11 -3.82 -22.39 5.68
C ALA A 11 -4.56 -21.96 4.41
N GLU A 12 -5.88 -21.77 4.51
CA GLU A 12 -6.68 -21.23 3.43
C GLU A 12 -6.46 -19.71 3.40
N ILE A 13 -6.30 -19.14 2.21
CA ILE A 13 -6.19 -17.69 2.03
C ILE A 13 -7.44 -17.01 2.61
N LYS A 14 -7.24 -15.93 3.35
CA LYS A 14 -8.33 -15.12 3.91
C LYS A 14 -9.24 -14.60 2.81
N THR A 15 -10.54 -14.60 3.10
CA THR A 15 -11.59 -14.02 2.26
C THR A 15 -11.52 -12.49 2.26
N LEU A 16 -12.14 -11.84 1.28
CA LEU A 16 -12.23 -10.37 1.23
C LEU A 16 -12.81 -9.78 2.53
N ASN A 17 -13.85 -10.40 3.10
CA ASN A 17 -14.46 -9.93 4.34
C ASN A 17 -13.48 -10.02 5.53
N GLU A 18 -12.68 -11.08 5.61
CA GLU A 18 -11.64 -11.18 6.62
C GLU A 18 -10.56 -10.12 6.39
N LEU A 19 -10.11 -9.93 5.15
CA LEU A 19 -9.09 -8.93 4.82
C LEU A 19 -9.53 -7.51 5.20
N LYS A 20 -10.77 -7.13 4.94
CA LYS A 20 -11.34 -5.81 5.28
C LYS A 20 -11.43 -5.52 6.77
N ASN A 21 -11.46 -6.56 7.59
CA ASN A 21 -11.58 -6.45 9.05
C ASN A 21 -10.22 -6.52 9.75
N GLN A 22 -9.12 -6.56 9.00
CA GLN A 22 -7.77 -6.46 9.53
C GLN A 22 -7.30 -5.01 9.57
N GLU A 23 -6.36 -4.72 10.46
CA GLU A 23 -5.59 -3.49 10.40
C GLU A 23 -4.82 -3.42 9.07
N PRO A 24 -4.82 -2.26 8.40
CA PRO A 24 -4.05 -2.08 7.18
C PRO A 24 -2.55 -2.18 7.46
N VAL A 25 -1.82 -2.75 6.52
CA VAL A 25 -0.36 -2.84 6.61
C VAL A 25 0.27 -1.82 5.67
N TYR A 26 1.09 -0.93 6.22
CA TYR A 26 1.93 -0.02 5.45
C TYR A 26 3.39 -0.35 5.69
N LEU A 27 4.17 -0.50 4.62
CA LEU A 27 5.58 -0.84 4.69
C LEU A 27 6.45 0.27 4.09
N ASN A 28 7.69 0.32 4.55
CA ASN A 28 8.75 1.18 4.03
C ASN A 28 8.39 2.67 4.14
N ASP A 29 8.39 3.45 3.05
CA ASP A 29 8.20 4.91 3.13
C ASP A 29 6.80 5.31 3.65
N TRP A 30 5.86 4.36 3.71
CA TRP A 30 4.51 4.57 4.20
C TRP A 30 4.27 4.02 5.61
N GLU A 31 5.25 3.40 6.27
CA GLU A 31 5.08 2.81 7.60
C GLU A 31 4.59 3.85 8.63
N GLU A 32 5.17 5.05 8.63
CA GLU A 32 4.78 6.12 9.55
C GLU A 32 3.68 7.03 8.99
N SER A 33 3.70 7.24 7.67
CA SER A 33 2.83 8.22 6.99
C SER A 33 1.48 7.65 6.54
N GLU A 34 1.36 6.32 6.52
CA GLU A 34 0.15 5.54 6.27
C GLU A 34 -0.63 6.03 5.03
N LYS A 35 -1.97 6.09 5.13
CA LYS A 35 -2.86 6.54 4.05
C LYS A 35 -2.55 7.96 3.59
N ILE A 36 -2.11 8.84 4.49
CA ILE A 36 -1.81 10.23 4.14
C ILE A 36 -0.61 10.28 3.20
N GLY A 37 0.51 9.69 3.59
CA GLY A 37 1.72 9.66 2.75
C GLY A 37 1.50 8.92 1.44
N LEU A 38 0.76 7.82 1.48
CA LEU A 38 0.40 7.06 0.28
C LEU A 38 -0.39 7.93 -0.71
N LEU A 39 -1.50 8.53 -0.29
CA LEU A 39 -2.33 9.33 -1.20
C LEU A 39 -1.64 10.62 -1.63
N ALA A 40 -0.87 11.24 -0.74
CA ALA A 40 -0.05 12.40 -1.07
C ALA A 40 0.96 12.08 -2.19
N ALA A 41 1.59 10.90 -2.16
CA ALA A 41 2.52 10.48 -3.20
C ALA A 41 1.84 10.28 -4.58
N PHE A 42 0.65 9.68 -4.61
CA PHE A 42 -0.08 9.43 -5.86
C PHE A 42 -0.77 10.68 -6.44
N GLU A 43 -1.02 11.70 -5.62
CA GLU A 43 -1.66 12.95 -6.04
C GLU A 43 -0.67 14.14 -6.10
N ASP A 44 0.63 13.88 -5.95
CA ASP A 44 1.70 14.88 -5.97
C ASP A 44 1.50 16.02 -4.94
N ILE A 45 1.07 15.66 -3.73
CA ILE A 45 0.84 16.61 -2.65
C ILE A 45 2.07 16.61 -1.74
N HIS A 46 2.79 17.73 -1.69
CA HIS A 46 3.99 17.85 -0.86
C HIS A 46 3.65 18.21 0.59
N ILE A 47 2.98 17.31 1.29
CA ILE A 47 2.67 17.43 2.72
C ILE A 47 2.97 16.12 3.45
N THR A 48 3.61 16.22 4.61
CA THR A 48 3.81 15.06 5.50
C THR A 48 2.54 14.82 6.31
N LYS A 49 2.37 13.60 6.84
CA LYS A 49 1.28 13.28 7.77
C LYS A 49 1.29 14.23 8.98
N GLU A 50 2.44 14.43 9.61
CA GLU A 50 2.61 15.36 10.73
C GLU A 50 2.15 16.79 10.37
N ASN A 51 2.58 17.34 9.23
CA ASN A 51 2.17 18.68 8.81
C ASN A 51 0.68 18.76 8.47
N TYR A 52 0.10 17.68 7.94
CA TYR A 52 -1.33 17.60 7.68
C TYR A 52 -2.15 17.51 8.98
N GLU A 53 -1.66 16.83 9.99
CA GLU A 53 -2.34 16.67 11.29
C GLU A 53 -2.12 17.87 12.23
N ALA A 54 -1.05 18.65 12.01
CA ALA A 54 -0.75 19.83 12.80
C ALA A 54 -1.90 20.86 12.79
N THR A 55 -2.18 21.44 13.95
CA THR A 55 -3.22 22.47 14.14
C THR A 55 -2.77 23.85 13.70
N GLU A 56 -1.46 24.07 13.57
CA GLU A 56 -0.84 25.31 13.16
C GLU A 56 0.30 25.05 12.16
N ALA A 57 0.63 26.05 11.35
CA ALA A 57 1.69 25.93 10.37
C ALA A 57 3.05 25.71 11.06
N PRO A 58 3.89 24.78 10.57
CA PRO A 58 5.23 24.58 11.12
C PRO A 58 6.06 25.88 11.07
N PRO A 59 6.96 26.10 12.04
CA PRO A 59 7.84 27.26 12.03
C PRO A 59 8.59 27.40 10.70
N HIS A 60 8.68 28.62 10.19
CA HIS A 60 9.35 28.96 8.93
C HIS A 60 8.71 28.40 7.65
N GLN A 61 7.49 27.83 7.72
CA GLN A 61 6.69 27.56 6.52
C GLN A 61 5.80 28.74 6.15
N ASP A 62 5.55 28.89 4.85
CA ASP A 62 4.53 29.79 4.31
C ASP A 62 3.14 29.22 4.65
N GLU A 63 2.39 29.92 5.50
CA GLU A 63 1.04 29.54 5.95
C GLU A 63 0.05 29.40 4.79
N SER A 64 0.18 30.23 3.75
CA SER A 64 -0.67 30.15 2.56
C SER A 64 -0.37 28.87 1.78
N HIS A 65 0.90 28.52 1.62
CA HIS A 65 1.31 27.28 0.95
C HIS A 65 0.86 26.06 1.76
N TRP A 66 1.09 26.04 3.08
CA TRP A 66 0.67 24.97 3.97
C TRP A 66 -0.84 24.75 3.93
N SER A 67 -1.62 25.83 4.02
CA SER A 67 -3.09 25.79 3.92
C SER A 67 -3.56 25.24 2.58
N ALA A 68 -2.91 25.61 1.47
CA ALA A 68 -3.20 25.08 0.16
C ALA A 68 -2.94 23.56 0.09
N MET A 69 -1.81 23.09 0.64
CA MET A 69 -1.49 21.66 0.67
C MET A 69 -2.50 20.87 1.52
N LYS A 70 -2.92 21.40 2.68
CA LYS A 70 -3.98 20.77 3.49
C LYS A 70 -5.31 20.69 2.73
N TYR A 71 -5.70 21.76 2.04
CA TYR A 71 -6.92 21.76 1.23
C TYR A 71 -6.89 20.71 0.11
N MET A 72 -5.75 20.58 -0.59
CA MET A 72 -5.57 19.53 -1.59
C MET A 72 -5.66 18.14 -0.96
N MET A 73 -5.03 17.93 0.20
CA MET A 73 -5.08 16.66 0.92
C MET A 73 -6.52 16.32 1.36
N ASP A 74 -7.27 17.29 1.88
CA ASP A 74 -8.68 17.11 2.23
C ASP A 74 -9.53 16.74 1.01
N SER A 75 -9.27 17.38 -0.14
CA SER A 75 -9.92 17.04 -1.40
C SER A 75 -9.60 15.60 -1.84
N THR A 76 -8.33 15.21 -1.71
CA THR A 76 -7.85 13.85 -1.99
C THR A 76 -8.50 12.82 -1.07
N LEU A 77 -8.59 13.08 0.23
CA LEU A 77 -9.28 12.19 1.17
C LEU A 77 -10.76 12.01 0.82
N ARG A 78 -11.42 13.09 0.35
CA ARG A 78 -12.80 13.00 -0.17
C ARG A 78 -12.90 12.19 -1.47
N LYS A 79 -11.95 12.38 -2.40
CA LYS A 79 -11.86 11.62 -3.67
C LYS A 79 -11.72 10.13 -3.39
N TYR A 80 -10.91 9.74 -2.41
CA TYR A 80 -10.61 8.35 -2.05
C TYR A 80 -11.37 7.84 -0.81
N LYS A 81 -12.53 8.45 -0.49
CA LYS A 81 -13.31 8.08 0.70
C LYS A 81 -13.79 6.62 0.72
N ASN A 82 -14.03 6.04 -0.46
CA ASN A 82 -14.50 4.66 -0.62
C ASN A 82 -13.35 3.66 -0.84
N VAL A 83 -12.10 4.14 -0.85
CA VAL A 83 -10.91 3.30 -0.97
C VAL A 83 -10.44 2.94 0.43
N ASN A 84 -10.56 1.66 0.74
CA ASN A 84 -10.06 1.06 1.96
C ASN A 84 -8.72 0.37 1.67
N ILE A 85 -7.62 1.01 2.05
CA ILE A 85 -6.28 0.43 1.88
C ILE A 85 -6.16 -0.77 2.79
N LEU A 86 -5.67 -1.90 2.26
CA LEU A 86 -5.49 -3.13 3.02
C LEU A 86 -4.01 -3.43 3.23
N PHE A 87 -3.21 -3.24 2.18
CA PHE A 87 -1.78 -3.47 2.21
C PHE A 87 -1.10 -2.49 1.25
N ALA A 88 -0.02 -1.86 1.66
CA ALA A 88 0.73 -0.96 0.80
C ALA A 88 2.23 -1.06 1.09
N SER A 89 3.01 -1.13 0.02
CA SER A 89 4.47 -1.14 0.09
C SER A 89 5.00 -0.22 -0.99
N SER A 90 5.77 0.80 -0.58
CA SER A 90 6.68 1.49 -1.48
C SER A 90 8.09 0.94 -1.29
N SER A 91 8.96 1.10 -2.26
CA SER A 91 10.39 0.88 -2.09
C SER A 91 11.08 1.92 -2.94
N ARG A 92 11.94 2.72 -2.33
CA ARG A 92 12.72 3.73 -3.03
C ARG A 92 14.20 3.44 -2.84
N ASN A 93 14.91 3.28 -3.96
CA ASN A 93 16.36 3.19 -4.00
C ASN A 93 16.90 4.37 -4.83
N GLY A 94 17.23 5.45 -4.12
CA GLY A 94 17.64 6.72 -4.73
C GLY A 94 16.54 7.33 -5.58
N TYR A 95 16.77 7.34 -6.90
CA TYR A 95 15.89 7.98 -7.88
C TYR A 95 14.81 7.07 -8.45
N ASN A 96 14.93 5.77 -8.22
CA ASN A 96 14.01 4.77 -8.75
C ASN A 96 13.33 4.03 -7.61
N GLY A 97 12.13 3.53 -7.86
CA GLY A 97 11.38 2.81 -6.86
C GLY A 97 10.11 2.21 -7.42
N TYR A 98 9.49 1.35 -6.63
CA TYR A 98 8.23 0.71 -6.96
C TYR A 98 7.26 0.89 -5.82
N ALA A 99 6.00 1.05 -6.16
CA ALA A 99 4.89 1.10 -5.24
C ALA A 99 3.89 0.02 -5.62
N TRP A 100 3.34 -0.65 -4.62
CA TRP A 100 2.23 -1.57 -4.79
C TRP A 100 1.22 -1.38 -3.67
N VAL A 101 -0.05 -1.31 -4.03
CA VAL A 101 -1.15 -1.09 -3.09
C VAL A 101 -2.25 -2.09 -3.37
N LEU A 102 -2.67 -2.84 -2.36
CA LEU A 102 -3.90 -3.63 -2.33
C LEU A 102 -4.97 -2.87 -1.56
N PHE A 103 -6.14 -2.72 -2.15
CA PHE A 103 -7.24 -2.02 -1.50
C PHE A 103 -8.58 -2.60 -1.91
N GLU A 104 -9.56 -2.38 -1.04
CA GLU A 104 -10.96 -2.61 -1.37
C GLU A 104 -11.63 -1.29 -1.75
N GLU A 105 -12.50 -1.36 -2.75
CA GLU A 105 -13.35 -0.24 -3.13
C GLU A 105 -14.72 -0.78 -3.57
N ASN A 106 -15.78 -0.31 -2.93
CA ASN A 106 -17.17 -0.68 -3.23
C ASN A 106 -17.41 -2.22 -3.28
N GLY A 107 -16.85 -2.97 -2.34
CA GLY A 107 -17.02 -4.42 -2.21
C GLY A 107 -16.12 -5.26 -3.11
N LYS A 108 -15.17 -4.65 -3.83
CA LYS A 108 -14.28 -5.33 -4.78
C LYS A 108 -12.82 -5.06 -4.45
N LEU A 109 -11.98 -6.05 -4.71
CA LEU A 109 -10.54 -5.99 -4.45
C LEU A 109 -9.79 -5.50 -5.69
N TYR A 110 -8.88 -4.57 -5.48
CA TYR A 110 -8.06 -3.95 -6.53
C TYR A 110 -6.60 -3.85 -6.09
N GLU A 111 -5.70 -3.80 -7.07
CA GLU A 111 -4.32 -3.40 -6.89
C GLU A 111 -3.96 -2.18 -7.75
N VAL A 112 -2.99 -1.40 -7.28
CA VAL A 112 -2.33 -0.35 -8.06
C VAL A 112 -0.83 -0.63 -8.04
N ASN A 113 -0.21 -0.50 -9.21
CA ASN A 113 1.23 -0.56 -9.38
C ASN A 113 1.73 0.85 -9.72
N GLY A 114 2.78 1.31 -9.04
CA GLY A 114 3.43 2.59 -9.29
C GLY A 114 4.93 2.43 -9.43
N ILE A 115 5.56 3.36 -10.16
CA ILE A 115 7.00 3.43 -10.38
C ILE A 115 7.45 4.84 -10.04
N TYR A 116 8.38 4.96 -9.08
CA TYR A 116 9.12 6.19 -8.89
C TYR A 116 10.16 6.31 -10.00
N ALA A 117 10.05 7.38 -10.78
CA ALA A 117 11.12 7.90 -11.63
C ALA A 117 11.46 9.31 -11.16
N SER A 118 12.74 9.70 -11.27
CA SER A 118 13.33 10.95 -10.75
C SER A 118 12.58 12.25 -11.06
N ILE A 119 11.69 12.23 -12.05
CA ILE A 119 11.03 13.41 -12.62
C ILE A 119 9.50 13.45 -12.41
N TYR A 120 8.84 12.34 -12.07
CA TYR A 120 7.37 12.28 -12.04
C TYR A 120 6.75 11.65 -10.78
N GLY A 121 7.56 11.20 -9.80
CA GLY A 121 7.01 10.61 -8.56
C GLY A 121 6.05 9.44 -8.85
N LEU A 122 4.92 9.38 -8.12
CA LEU A 122 3.82 8.43 -8.39
C LEU A 122 2.57 9.13 -8.97
N SER A 123 2.69 10.39 -9.36
CA SER A 123 1.54 11.18 -9.80
C SER A 123 0.89 10.58 -11.04
N GLU A 124 -0.44 10.60 -11.10
CA GLU A 124 -1.24 10.06 -12.21
C GLU A 124 -1.14 8.53 -12.41
N GLN A 125 -0.45 7.81 -11.52
CA GLN A 125 -0.27 6.36 -11.62
C GLN A 125 -1.31 5.54 -10.84
N TRP A 126 -2.38 6.17 -10.33
CA TRP A 126 -3.51 5.47 -9.70
C TRP A 126 -4.40 4.76 -10.73
N ASN A 127 -3.82 3.78 -11.43
CA ASN A 127 -4.52 2.93 -12.38
C ASN A 127 -4.84 1.59 -11.73
N LYS A 128 -6.09 1.41 -11.29
CA LYS A 128 -6.51 0.24 -10.53
C LYS A 128 -6.79 -0.97 -11.40
N GLU A 129 -6.32 -2.12 -10.97
CA GLU A 129 -6.52 -3.42 -11.61
C GLU A 129 -7.31 -4.35 -10.68
N PRO A 130 -8.35 -5.06 -11.15
CA PRO A 130 -9.08 -6.02 -10.32
C PRO A 130 -8.17 -7.16 -9.85
N VAL A 131 -8.33 -7.59 -8.60
CA VAL A 131 -7.55 -8.69 -8.02
C VAL A 131 -8.42 -9.91 -7.79
N VAL A 132 -7.94 -11.07 -8.25
CA VAL A 132 -8.46 -12.38 -7.89
C VAL A 132 -7.51 -13.03 -6.87
N LEU A 133 -7.99 -13.31 -5.66
CA LEU A 133 -7.15 -13.78 -4.54
C LEU A 133 -6.33 -15.05 -4.87
N ILE A 134 -6.89 -15.98 -5.64
CA ILE A 134 -6.17 -17.20 -6.03
C ILE A 134 -5.02 -16.91 -7.00
N GLU A 135 -5.14 -15.89 -7.85
CA GLU A 135 -4.08 -15.46 -8.76
C GLU A 135 -2.97 -14.75 -7.97
N LEU A 136 -3.34 -13.90 -7.01
CA LEU A 136 -2.39 -13.26 -6.10
C LEU A 136 -1.62 -14.31 -5.27
N GLN A 137 -2.30 -15.33 -4.75
CA GLN A 137 -1.66 -16.46 -4.08
C GLN A 137 -0.67 -17.17 -5.01
N ASN A 138 -1.07 -17.48 -6.25
CA ASN A 138 -0.18 -18.11 -7.22
C ASN A 138 1.06 -17.26 -7.52
N ARG A 139 0.91 -15.93 -7.68
CA ARG A 139 2.02 -14.98 -7.85
C ARG A 139 3.02 -15.04 -6.69
N LEU A 140 2.53 -15.19 -5.46
CA LEU A 140 3.33 -15.23 -4.22
C LEU A 140 3.99 -16.59 -3.95
N GLU A 141 3.31 -17.70 -4.24
CA GLU A 141 3.79 -19.05 -3.92
C GLU A 141 4.61 -19.68 -5.06
N LYS A 142 4.32 -19.32 -6.31
CA LYS A 142 4.91 -19.93 -7.51
C LYS A 142 5.68 -18.94 -8.37
N GLY A 143 5.43 -17.64 -8.20
CA GLY A 143 6.13 -16.57 -8.89
C GLY A 143 7.18 -15.88 -8.03
N THR A 144 7.62 -14.71 -8.47
CA THR A 144 8.60 -13.85 -7.79
C THR A 144 7.96 -12.55 -7.28
N PHE A 145 6.63 -12.54 -7.12
CA PHE A 145 5.93 -11.33 -6.73
C PHE A 145 6.29 -10.92 -5.29
N GLY A 146 6.62 -9.64 -5.08
CA GLY A 146 7.10 -9.13 -3.80
C GLY A 146 8.54 -9.50 -3.44
N THR A 147 9.32 -9.99 -4.42
CA THR A 147 10.76 -10.26 -4.27
C THR A 147 11.58 -9.48 -5.30
N SER A 148 12.84 -9.21 -4.98
CA SER A 148 13.81 -8.57 -5.88
C SER A 148 14.40 -9.55 -6.91
N TRP A 149 15.27 -9.06 -7.79
CA TRP A 149 15.94 -9.87 -8.82
C TRP A 149 16.85 -10.99 -8.26
N ASN A 150 17.40 -10.80 -7.05
CA ASN A 150 18.16 -11.80 -6.30
C ASN A 150 17.29 -12.62 -5.34
N GLN A 151 15.95 -12.58 -5.49
CA GLN A 151 14.97 -13.29 -4.67
C GLN A 151 14.97 -12.88 -3.18
N GLU A 152 15.49 -11.70 -2.84
CA GLU A 152 15.35 -11.15 -1.50
C GLU A 152 13.92 -10.66 -1.28
N ASN A 153 13.46 -10.73 -0.04
CA ASN A 153 12.12 -10.29 0.33
C ASN A 153 12.02 -8.76 0.22
N VAL A 154 11.07 -8.27 -0.56
CA VAL A 154 10.69 -6.85 -0.59
C VAL A 154 9.43 -6.63 0.26
N PHE A 155 8.39 -7.43 0.01
CA PHE A 155 7.16 -7.44 0.81
C PHE A 155 6.40 -8.78 0.77
N ALA A 156 6.96 -9.81 0.11
CA ALA A 156 6.25 -11.07 -0.15
C ALA A 156 5.90 -11.82 1.15
N ALA A 157 6.80 -11.81 2.13
CA ALA A 157 6.59 -12.48 3.42
C ALA A 157 5.46 -11.82 4.22
N GLU A 158 5.47 -10.49 4.28
CA GLU A 158 4.49 -9.65 4.96
C GLU A 158 3.12 -9.79 4.30
N LEU A 159 3.07 -9.79 2.97
CA LEU A 159 1.81 -9.99 2.23
C LEU A 159 1.27 -11.41 2.43
N LYS A 160 2.13 -12.44 2.44
CA LYS A 160 1.69 -13.82 2.77
C LYS A 160 1.09 -13.89 4.16
N ALA A 161 1.75 -13.31 5.16
CA ALA A 161 1.24 -13.27 6.54
C ALA A 161 -0.10 -12.52 6.62
N PHE A 162 -0.22 -11.38 5.94
CA PHE A 162 -1.46 -10.60 5.85
C PHE A 162 -2.61 -11.42 5.24
N LEU A 163 -2.34 -12.17 4.16
CA LEU A 163 -3.29 -13.03 3.47
C LEU A 163 -3.58 -14.35 4.19
N GLY A 164 -2.81 -14.71 5.23
CA GLY A 164 -2.96 -15.98 5.97
C GLY A 164 -2.34 -17.19 5.27
N LEU A 165 -1.31 -16.99 4.45
CA LEU A 165 -0.58 -18.04 3.71
C LEU A 165 0.62 -18.60 4.49
#